data_AF-A0A7Y0FH38-F1
#
_entry.id   AF-A0A7Y0FH38-F1
#
_cell.length_a   1.000
_cell.length_b   1.000
_cell.length_c   1.000
_cell.angle_alpha   90.00
_cell.angle_beta   90.00
_cell.angle_gamma   90.00
#
_symmetry.space_group_name_H-M   'P 1'
#
loop_
_entity.id
_entity.type
_entity.pdbx_description
1 polymer ?
#
loop_
_entity_poly.entity_id
_entity_poly.type
_entity_poly.pdbx_seq_one_letter_code
_entity_poly.pdbx_strand_id
1 'polypeptide(L)'
;MKQRKKQTNMQQYKSKKSNRKINASAFYHEDYKWKVVLPTIIVNYLQEKVQVEQPFKGFKMNNALYFLSLVISIPAYQKDKTYLWGYIPMDSQRLKKKDSNYSKYFEYFLKIGLLQGKGHSKGRTCKRYRYNYENINLEGVECLDFSIFEMTDKFLVKNLLKEDISNDCPHLSKWFDDGLFLDFDRLNDDLSSEFCYNKYSLSYNRLNPIMAKAYSYWYTALMFREQCYRISRKPDSDNRLHTNLTNMPSKFRPYLTYYGEKIQSLDIKNSQPYFMVLVLESLSNSKILEIMSRVFGIVNIGTIQHKLQQITSSKVFQEEFAPLKKAVLTGKFYEFLMPFFTDIHPDYDGVFRKKFYNSDTGKAEVKEFPTKRDLMKKLTLQILYTPLKKPSKEYLIFKQHFPLLCECIEVFKTTSDEKDSFKLFPKLLQQVESDCVIDTITKQIAETNPDMPLWTIHDSFCTTQSWFPVLESMVQELFLSYSQGVLPSFKSELWCNTDECLKVA
;
A
#
# COMPACT_ATOMS: atom_id res chain seq x y z
N MET A 1 -13.88 48.69 -13.48
CA MET A 1 -14.48 47.35 -13.33
C MET A 1 -13.73 46.59 -12.24
N LYS A 2 -14.32 46.45 -11.04
CA LYS A 2 -13.73 45.72 -9.91
C LYS A 2 -13.81 44.21 -10.17
N GLN A 3 -12.66 43.54 -10.31
CA GLN A 3 -12.58 42.08 -10.26
C GLN A 3 -13.06 41.62 -8.89
N ARG A 4 -14.25 41.00 -8.82
CA ARG A 4 -14.70 40.25 -7.64
C ARG A 4 -13.72 39.08 -7.43
N LYS A 5 -12.90 39.13 -6.38
CA LYS A 5 -12.15 37.97 -5.88
C LYS A 5 -13.18 36.87 -5.56
N LYS A 6 -13.15 35.76 -6.30
CA LYS A 6 -13.81 34.51 -5.89
C LYS A 6 -13.15 34.08 -4.58
N GLN A 7 -13.79 34.36 -3.46
CA GLN A 7 -13.31 33.97 -2.15
C GLN A 7 -13.55 32.46 -2.02
N THR A 8 -12.48 31.68 -1.89
CA THR A 8 -12.58 30.23 -1.63
C THR A 8 -13.26 30.05 -0.28
N ASN A 9 -14.42 29.39 -0.23
CA ASN A 9 -15.13 29.10 1.01
C ASN A 9 -14.39 27.98 1.77
N MET A 10 -13.39 28.36 2.58
CA MET A 10 -12.73 27.44 3.50
C MET A 10 -13.66 27.13 4.67
N GLN A 11 -13.98 25.86 4.86
CA GLN A 11 -14.83 25.40 5.96
C GLN A 11 -13.95 25.02 7.15
N GLN A 12 -14.31 25.52 8.34
CA GLN A 12 -13.69 25.17 9.62
C GLN A 12 -14.65 24.28 10.40
N TYR A 13 -14.15 23.15 10.89
CA TYR A 13 -14.96 22.17 11.61
C TYR A 13 -14.58 22.13 13.09
N LYS A 14 -15.59 22.25 13.98
CA LYS A 14 -15.45 22.20 15.44
C LYS A 14 -16.49 21.26 16.04
N SER A 15 -16.09 20.28 16.86
CA SER A 15 -17.04 19.44 17.60
C SER A 15 -17.43 20.00 18.95
N LYS A 16 -18.67 19.69 19.36
CA LYS A 16 -19.27 19.99 20.67
C LYS A 16 -19.35 18.79 21.63
N LYS A 17 -18.92 17.58 21.23
CA LYS A 17 -19.07 16.35 22.05
C LYS A 17 -17.73 15.63 22.28
N SER A 18 -17.57 15.18 23.53
CA SER A 18 -16.39 14.58 24.18
C SER A 18 -15.35 15.58 24.71
N ASN A 19 -14.64 15.20 25.77
CA ASN A 19 -13.57 15.95 26.46
C ASN A 19 -12.33 16.24 25.57
N ARG A 20 -12.47 16.21 24.23
CA ARG A 20 -11.41 16.39 23.23
C ARG A 20 -11.92 17.35 22.16
N LYS A 21 -11.28 18.52 22.01
CA LYS A 21 -11.64 19.52 21.00
C LYS A 21 -11.07 19.11 19.63
N ILE A 22 -11.94 19.14 18.62
CA ILE A 22 -11.62 18.79 17.23
C ILE A 22 -11.48 20.05 16.40
N ASN A 23 -10.39 20.21 15.62
CA ASN A 23 -10.18 21.37 14.75
C ASN A 23 -9.46 21.02 13.42
N ALA A 24 -10.20 20.94 12.32
CA ALA A 24 -9.63 20.81 10.96
C ALA A 24 -10.24 21.82 9.98
N SER A 25 -9.45 22.22 8.99
CA SER A 25 -9.83 23.15 7.91
C SER A 25 -9.70 22.46 6.55
N ALA A 26 -10.71 22.60 5.70
CA ALA A 26 -10.70 21.96 4.38
C ALA A 26 -11.32 22.84 3.28
N PHE A 27 -10.83 22.67 2.05
CA PHE A 27 -11.38 23.29 0.84
C PHE A 27 -10.88 22.54 -0.41
N TYR A 28 -11.49 22.79 -1.57
CA TYR A 28 -11.00 22.27 -2.85
C TYR A 28 -10.16 23.28 -3.60
N HIS A 29 -9.00 22.85 -4.09
CA HIS A 29 -8.10 23.67 -4.88
C HIS A 29 -8.33 23.41 -6.38
N GLU A 30 -9.20 24.22 -6.99
CA GLU A 30 -9.62 24.11 -8.40
C GLU A 30 -8.44 23.92 -9.36
N ASP A 31 -7.45 24.83 -9.31
CA ASP A 31 -6.31 24.80 -10.24
C ASP A 31 -5.47 23.51 -10.14
N TYR A 32 -5.45 22.88 -8.97
CA TYR A 32 -4.64 21.69 -8.72
C TYR A 32 -5.41 20.40 -8.78
N LYS A 33 -6.74 20.52 -8.90
CA LYS A 33 -7.71 19.45 -8.77
C LYS A 33 -7.47 18.61 -7.51
N TRP A 34 -7.40 19.27 -6.34
CA TRP A 34 -7.00 18.62 -5.09
C TRP A 34 -7.83 19.06 -3.88
N LYS A 35 -8.32 18.10 -3.09
CA LYS A 35 -8.94 18.38 -1.79
C LYS A 35 -7.87 18.64 -0.73
N VAL A 36 -7.79 19.89 -0.28
CA VAL A 36 -6.84 20.32 0.77
C VAL A 36 -7.50 20.10 2.13
N VAL A 37 -6.81 19.37 3.01
CA VAL A 37 -7.21 19.17 4.41
C VAL A 37 -6.00 19.38 5.31
N LEU A 38 -6.17 20.21 6.34
CA LEU A 38 -5.12 20.61 7.27
C LEU A 38 -5.67 20.75 8.70
N PRO A 39 -4.84 20.54 9.73
CA PRO A 39 -5.18 20.96 11.09
C PRO A 39 -5.47 22.47 11.11
N THR A 40 -6.54 22.90 11.78
CA THR A 40 -6.90 24.33 11.81
C THR A 40 -5.80 25.17 12.44
N ILE A 41 -5.05 24.64 13.41
CA ILE A 41 -3.88 25.31 13.99
C ILE A 41 -2.83 25.69 12.93
N ILE A 42 -2.57 24.83 11.95
CA ILE A 42 -1.63 25.12 10.86
C ILE A 42 -2.17 26.26 10.00
N VAL A 43 -3.48 26.27 9.73
CA VAL A 43 -4.15 27.31 8.94
C VAL A 43 -4.12 28.65 9.68
N ASN A 44 -4.50 28.66 10.95
CA ASN A 44 -4.53 29.85 11.79
C ASN A 44 -3.13 30.44 11.94
N TYR A 45 -2.13 29.60 12.24
CA TYR A 45 -0.74 30.04 12.34
C TYR A 45 -0.26 30.71 11.06
N LEU A 46 -0.55 30.13 9.88
CA LEU A 46 -0.19 30.74 8.61
C LEU A 46 -0.93 32.07 8.41
N GLN A 47 -2.23 32.14 8.71
CA GLN A 47 -3.02 33.36 8.55
C GLN A 47 -2.50 34.50 9.43
N GLU A 48 -2.19 34.22 10.70
CA GLU A 48 -1.59 35.18 11.63
C GLU A 48 -0.23 35.66 11.14
N LYS A 49 0.67 34.74 10.75
CA LYS A 49 2.01 35.09 10.28
C LYS A 49 2.00 35.88 8.97
N VAL A 50 1.06 35.63 8.07
CA VAL A 50 0.91 36.42 6.83
C VAL A 50 0.54 37.89 7.11
N GLN A 51 -0.16 38.16 8.21
CA GLN A 51 -0.48 39.54 8.62
C GLN A 51 0.73 40.25 9.24
N VAL A 52 1.51 39.54 10.05
CA VAL A 52 2.68 40.11 10.76
C VAL A 52 3.88 40.24 9.83
N GLU A 53 4.08 39.26 8.96
CA GLU A 53 5.25 39.13 8.11
C GLU A 53 4.84 38.89 6.66
N GLN A 54 4.86 39.96 5.85
CA GLN A 54 4.34 39.88 4.49
C GLN A 54 5.09 38.82 3.64
N PRO A 55 4.35 37.98 2.90
CA PRO A 55 4.95 36.99 2.01
C PRO A 55 5.49 37.63 0.74
N PHE A 56 6.17 36.83 -0.08
CA PHE A 56 6.70 37.27 -1.37
C PHE A 56 5.60 37.69 -2.35
N LYS A 57 5.95 38.56 -3.31
CA LYS A 57 5.04 39.00 -4.38
C LYS A 57 4.52 37.81 -5.19
N GLY A 58 3.19 37.68 -5.29
CA GLY A 58 2.52 36.58 -6.00
C GLY A 58 2.13 35.40 -5.12
N PHE A 59 2.28 35.50 -3.79
CA PHE A 59 1.79 34.50 -2.84
C PHE A 59 0.28 34.30 -2.96
N LYS A 60 -0.15 33.04 -3.07
CA LYS A 60 -1.56 32.63 -3.05
C LYS A 60 -1.80 31.72 -1.85
N MET A 61 -2.75 32.10 -1.00
CA MET A 61 -3.09 31.34 0.22
C MET A 61 -3.49 29.89 -0.11
N ASN A 62 -4.30 29.67 -1.15
CA ASN A 62 -4.72 28.33 -1.55
C ASN A 62 -3.51 27.44 -1.92
N ASN A 63 -2.57 27.95 -2.71
CA ASN A 63 -1.36 27.23 -3.10
C ASN A 63 -0.51 26.88 -1.87
N ALA A 64 -0.40 27.82 -0.93
CA ALA A 64 0.32 27.61 0.32
C ALA A 64 -0.28 26.48 1.15
N LEU A 65 -1.60 26.50 1.35
CA LEU A 65 -2.33 25.46 2.08
C LEU A 65 -2.24 24.10 1.37
N TYR A 66 -2.27 24.07 0.04
CA TYR A 66 -1.99 22.85 -0.72
C TYR A 66 -0.60 22.30 -0.38
N PHE A 67 0.45 23.11 -0.48
CA PHE A 67 1.82 22.65 -0.21
C PHE A 67 2.00 22.16 1.23
N LEU A 68 1.36 22.81 2.19
CA LEU A 68 1.36 22.35 3.58
C LEU A 68 0.65 21.01 3.73
N SER A 69 -0.48 20.80 3.04
CA SER A 69 -1.21 19.53 3.13
C SER A 69 -0.40 18.31 2.66
N LEU A 70 0.62 18.52 1.82
CA LEU A 70 1.53 17.47 1.36
C LEU A 70 2.36 16.86 2.50
N VAL A 71 2.63 17.59 3.57
CA VAL A 71 3.34 17.07 4.76
C VAL A 71 2.53 15.94 5.42
N ILE A 72 1.21 15.93 5.22
CA ILE A 72 0.28 14.93 5.76
C ILE A 72 -0.08 13.89 4.71
N SER A 73 -0.42 14.32 3.49
CA SER A 73 -0.95 13.41 2.47
C SER A 73 0.09 12.47 1.87
N ILE A 74 1.36 12.89 1.76
CA ILE A 74 2.45 12.03 1.27
C ILE A 74 2.66 10.81 2.19
N PRO A 75 2.85 10.98 3.52
CA PRO A 75 2.96 9.82 4.42
C PRO A 75 1.69 8.97 4.48
N ALA A 76 0.50 9.57 4.36
CA ALA A 76 -0.75 8.82 4.29
C ALA A 76 -0.81 7.89 3.05
N TYR A 77 -0.25 8.35 1.93
CA TYR A 77 -0.19 7.59 0.68
C TYR A 77 0.90 6.50 0.69
N GLN A 78 2.07 6.77 1.26
CA GLN A 78 3.17 5.77 1.34
C GLN A 78 3.19 5.11 2.72
N LYS A 79 2.09 4.43 3.09
CA LYS A 79 1.87 3.86 4.43
C LYS A 79 2.99 2.91 4.92
N ASP A 80 3.66 2.23 4.00
CA ASP A 80 4.72 1.27 4.30
C ASP A 80 6.11 1.92 4.44
N LYS A 81 6.22 3.23 4.20
CA LYS A 81 7.48 3.97 4.26
C LYS A 81 7.70 4.58 5.63
N THR A 82 8.90 4.40 6.18
CA THR A 82 9.27 5.06 7.44
C THR A 82 9.94 6.40 7.19
N TYR A 83 9.37 7.48 7.71
CA TYR A 83 9.93 8.83 7.58
C TYR A 83 10.81 9.18 8.78
N LEU A 84 12.12 9.10 8.59
CA LEU A 84 13.11 9.37 9.63
C LEU A 84 12.93 10.77 10.25
N TRP A 85 12.70 10.81 11.58
CA TRP A 85 12.40 12.03 12.36
C TRP A 85 11.21 12.84 11.83
N GLY A 86 10.36 12.23 11.00
CA GLY A 86 9.20 12.89 10.40
C GLY A 86 9.45 13.82 9.24
N TYR A 87 10.65 13.81 8.68
CA TYR A 87 10.96 14.63 7.51
C TYR A 87 10.41 13.98 6.23
N ILE A 88 9.45 14.66 5.61
CA ILE A 88 8.78 14.22 4.40
C ILE A 88 9.55 14.74 3.17
N PRO A 89 10.05 13.87 2.28
CA PRO A 89 10.73 14.28 1.06
C PRO A 89 9.74 14.90 0.08
N MET A 90 10.08 16.08 -0.42
CA MET A 90 9.27 16.84 -1.37
C MET A 90 9.99 16.95 -2.71
N ASP A 91 9.42 16.32 -3.75
CA ASP A 91 9.99 16.34 -5.10
C ASP A 91 9.84 17.73 -5.73
N SER A 92 10.97 18.42 -5.90
CA SER A 92 11.02 19.77 -6.46
C SER A 92 10.47 19.85 -7.89
N GLN A 93 10.62 18.81 -8.71
CA GLN A 93 10.10 18.80 -10.07
C GLN A 93 8.58 18.70 -10.07
N ARG A 94 8.01 17.87 -9.20
CA ARG A 94 6.54 17.78 -9.03
C ARG A 94 5.95 19.08 -8.49
N LEU A 95 6.61 19.69 -7.51
CA LEU A 95 6.17 20.98 -6.95
C LEU A 95 6.26 22.11 -7.97
N LYS A 96 7.36 22.18 -8.74
CA LYS A 96 7.55 23.18 -9.80
C LYS A 96 6.50 23.08 -10.91
N LYS A 97 6.06 21.86 -11.24
CA LYS A 97 4.94 21.64 -12.19
C LYS A 97 3.61 22.20 -11.68
N LYS A 98 3.39 22.29 -10.37
CA LYS A 98 2.18 22.87 -9.77
C LYS A 98 2.27 24.39 -9.63
N ASP A 99 3.40 24.90 -9.11
CA ASP A 99 3.69 26.34 -9.06
C ASP A 99 5.17 26.60 -9.30
N SER A 100 5.51 27.44 -10.27
CA SER A 100 6.90 27.83 -10.52
C SER A 100 7.54 28.56 -9.34
N ASN A 101 6.74 29.20 -8.48
CA ASN A 101 7.18 29.87 -7.25
C ASN A 101 7.21 28.94 -6.02
N TYR A 102 7.04 27.62 -6.16
CA TYR A 102 6.98 26.70 -5.00
C TYR A 102 8.13 26.92 -4.01
N SER A 103 9.36 27.17 -4.49
CA SER A 103 10.53 27.36 -3.62
C SER A 103 10.35 28.53 -2.66
N LYS A 104 9.74 29.63 -3.13
CA LYS A 104 9.45 30.82 -2.33
C LYS A 104 8.42 30.53 -1.24
N TYR A 105 7.44 29.66 -1.49
CA TYR A 105 6.51 29.20 -0.45
C TYR A 105 7.25 28.45 0.65
N PHE A 106 8.11 27.49 0.30
CA PHE A 106 8.85 26.72 1.30
C PHE A 106 9.89 27.57 2.04
N GLU A 107 10.57 28.51 1.37
CA GLU A 107 11.44 29.50 2.02
C GLU A 107 10.66 30.34 3.03
N TYR A 108 9.47 30.80 2.65
CA TYR A 108 8.59 31.55 3.56
C TYR A 108 8.14 30.70 4.75
N PHE A 109 7.73 29.44 4.54
CA PHE A 109 7.33 28.54 5.64
C PHE A 109 8.45 28.28 6.64
N LEU A 110 9.70 28.16 6.17
CA LEU A 110 10.87 28.04 7.03
C LEU A 110 11.12 29.34 7.80
N LYS A 111 11.01 30.49 7.13
CA LYS A 111 11.23 31.83 7.72
C LYS A 111 10.26 32.13 8.86
N ILE A 112 8.97 31.87 8.66
CA ILE A 112 7.94 32.11 9.69
C ILE A 112 7.92 31.02 10.77
N GLY A 113 8.81 30.02 10.68
CA GLY A 113 8.90 28.94 11.64
C GLY A 113 7.74 27.95 11.59
N LEU A 114 6.98 27.87 10.49
CA LEU A 114 5.88 26.91 10.31
C LEU A 114 6.40 25.51 9.94
N LEU A 115 7.48 25.45 9.16
CA LEU A 115 8.17 24.20 8.81
C LEU A 115 9.60 24.20 9.32
N GLN A 116 10.14 23.00 9.54
CA GLN A 116 11.57 22.74 9.63
C GLN A 116 12.02 22.01 8.36
N GLY A 117 13.20 22.36 7.86
CA GLY A 117 13.78 21.81 6.63
C GLY A 117 15.03 20.98 6.90
N LYS A 118 15.23 19.92 6.11
CA LYS A 118 16.49 19.18 6.05
C LYS A 118 17.03 19.21 4.63
N GLY A 119 18.34 19.46 4.52
CA GLY A 119 19.06 19.60 3.26
C GLY A 119 18.90 18.41 2.31
N HIS A 120 19.15 18.68 1.05
CA HIS A 120 19.14 17.68 -0.03
C HIS A 120 20.55 17.09 -0.22
N SER A 121 20.63 15.88 -0.75
CA SER A 121 21.89 15.28 -1.23
C SER A 121 21.72 14.97 -2.70
N LYS A 122 22.57 15.54 -3.55
CA LYS A 122 22.49 15.44 -5.03
C LYS A 122 22.37 13.96 -5.45
N GLY A 123 21.33 13.65 -6.23
CA GLY A 123 21.05 12.29 -6.73
C GLY A 123 20.58 11.26 -5.69
N ARG A 124 20.51 11.58 -4.40
CA ARG A 124 20.12 10.63 -3.34
C ARG A 124 18.86 11.04 -2.57
N THR A 125 18.65 12.33 -2.30
CA THR A 125 17.55 12.78 -1.45
C THR A 125 16.99 14.15 -1.88
N CYS A 126 15.66 14.25 -1.96
CA CYS A 126 14.97 15.54 -2.13
C CYS A 126 15.07 16.39 -0.84
N LYS A 127 14.84 17.71 -0.93
CA LYS A 127 14.64 18.55 0.26
C LYS A 127 13.48 17.96 1.07
N ARG A 128 13.61 17.94 2.40
CA ARG A 128 12.63 17.32 3.28
C ARG A 128 12.09 18.31 4.29
N TYR A 129 10.82 18.17 4.63
CA TYR A 129 10.13 19.12 5.50
C TYR A 129 9.26 18.42 6.53
N ARG A 130 9.05 19.06 7.67
CA ARG A 130 8.08 18.67 8.71
C ARG A 130 7.51 19.92 9.37
N TYR A 131 6.34 19.82 10.01
CA TYR A 131 5.83 20.92 10.82
C TYR A 131 6.73 21.19 12.03
N ASN A 132 6.88 22.47 12.36
CA ASN A 132 7.64 22.89 13.53
C ASN A 132 6.72 23.05 14.74
N TYR A 133 6.33 21.94 15.35
CA TYR A 133 5.42 21.97 16.50
C TYR A 133 6.00 22.66 17.74
N GLU A 134 7.33 22.83 17.83
CA GLU A 134 7.96 23.66 18.87
C GLU A 134 7.54 25.14 18.73
N ASN A 135 7.35 25.62 17.50
CA ASN A 135 6.98 27.00 17.20
C ASN A 135 5.48 27.22 17.02
N ILE A 136 4.73 26.19 16.61
CA ILE A 136 3.27 26.24 16.37
C ILE A 136 2.48 26.12 17.70
N ASN A 137 3.17 26.19 18.83
CA ASN A 137 2.65 25.94 20.18
C ASN A 137 1.52 26.91 20.56
N LEU A 138 0.26 26.53 20.32
CA LEU A 138 -0.91 27.13 20.95
C LEU A 138 -1.28 26.22 22.14
N GLU A 139 -1.48 26.81 23.32
CA GLU A 139 -2.00 26.09 24.48
C GLU A 139 -3.30 25.35 24.11
N GLY A 140 -3.25 24.03 24.01
CA GLY A 140 -4.42 23.22 23.68
C GLY A 140 -4.12 21.75 23.43
N VAL A 141 -5.02 20.89 23.89
CA VAL A 141 -5.09 19.48 23.48
C VAL A 141 -5.95 19.42 22.22
N GLU A 142 -5.34 19.54 21.04
CA GLU A 142 -6.07 19.36 19.78
C GLU A 142 -6.08 17.88 19.37
N CYS A 143 -7.27 17.31 19.15
CA CYS A 143 -7.43 16.03 18.44
C CYS A 143 -7.81 16.37 16.99
N LEU A 144 -7.19 15.72 16.02
CA LEU A 144 -7.86 15.49 14.75
C LEU A 144 -8.78 14.29 14.99
N ASP A 145 -10.04 14.55 15.30
CA ASP A 145 -11.09 13.55 15.18
C ASP A 145 -11.69 13.74 13.80
N PHE A 146 -11.55 12.68 13.03
CA PHE A 146 -11.72 12.69 11.59
C PHE A 146 -13.16 12.38 11.19
N SER A 147 -14.12 12.42 12.12
CA SER A 147 -15.56 12.19 11.90
C SER A 147 -16.29 13.31 11.13
N ILE A 148 -15.70 14.51 10.97
CA ILE A 148 -16.46 15.73 10.63
C ILE A 148 -16.64 16.02 9.12
N PHE A 149 -16.53 15.03 8.23
CA PHE A 149 -16.42 15.36 6.79
C PHE A 149 -17.73 15.38 6.00
N GLU A 150 -18.83 15.96 6.49
CA GLU A 150 -19.90 16.33 5.54
C GLU A 150 -19.42 17.45 4.60
N MET A 151 -19.10 17.09 3.36
CA MET A 151 -18.93 18.02 2.25
C MET A 151 -20.29 18.32 1.62
N THR A 152 -20.82 19.53 1.85
CA THR A 152 -22.15 19.95 1.39
C THR A 152 -22.25 20.29 -0.12
N ASP A 153 -21.21 20.08 -0.94
CA ASP A 153 -21.24 20.40 -2.37
C ASP A 153 -21.02 19.16 -3.25
N LYS A 154 -22.10 18.40 -3.45
CA LYS A 154 -22.13 17.16 -4.25
C LYS A 154 -21.74 17.37 -5.72
N PHE A 155 -21.95 18.58 -6.26
CA PHE A 155 -21.78 18.86 -7.69
C PHE A 155 -20.35 19.24 -8.05
N LEU A 156 -19.66 19.93 -7.14
CA LEU A 156 -18.22 20.17 -7.24
C LEU A 156 -17.47 18.84 -7.12
N VAL A 157 -17.77 18.03 -6.10
CA VAL A 157 -17.17 16.70 -5.87
C VAL A 157 -17.25 15.83 -7.12
N LYS A 158 -18.43 15.59 -7.71
CA LYS A 158 -18.58 14.69 -8.88
C LYS A 158 -17.70 15.02 -10.11
N ASN A 159 -17.37 16.30 -10.35
CA ASN A 159 -16.55 16.73 -11.49
C ASN A 159 -15.04 16.70 -11.21
N LEU A 160 -14.65 16.62 -9.94
CA LEU A 160 -13.28 16.79 -9.45
C LEU A 160 -12.54 15.46 -9.21
N LEU A 161 -13.25 14.32 -9.27
CA LEU A 161 -12.80 12.98 -8.85
C LEU A 161 -12.38 12.06 -9.99
N LYS A 162 -12.64 12.48 -11.22
CA LYS A 162 -12.07 11.86 -12.42
C LYS A 162 -10.62 12.31 -12.56
N GLU A 163 -9.76 11.95 -11.59
CA GLU A 163 -8.33 11.83 -11.92
C GLU A 163 -8.26 10.76 -13.02
N ASP A 164 -7.58 11.08 -14.12
CA ASP A 164 -7.44 10.23 -15.31
C ASP A 164 -7.12 8.79 -14.87
N ILE A 165 -8.14 7.93 -14.93
CA ILE A 165 -7.98 6.50 -14.69
C ILE A 165 -7.08 6.03 -15.83
N SER A 166 -5.82 5.70 -15.51
CA SER A 166 -4.94 5.05 -16.49
C SER A 166 -5.69 3.84 -17.05
N ASN A 167 -5.98 3.85 -18.34
CA ASN A 167 -6.86 2.90 -19.01
C ASN A 167 -6.19 1.53 -19.25
N ASP A 168 -5.21 1.15 -18.42
CA ASP A 168 -4.43 -0.08 -18.62
C ASP A 168 -5.24 -1.34 -18.25
N CYS A 169 -6.33 -1.19 -17.49
CA CYS A 169 -7.21 -2.29 -17.05
C CYS A 169 -8.69 -1.84 -16.99
N PRO A 170 -9.34 -1.51 -18.12
CA PRO A 170 -10.72 -1.01 -18.15
C PRO A 170 -11.73 -1.97 -17.51
N HIS A 171 -11.47 -3.28 -17.62
CA HIS A 171 -12.32 -4.33 -17.07
C HIS A 171 -12.41 -4.33 -15.53
N LEU A 172 -11.37 -3.81 -14.87
CA LEU A 172 -11.33 -3.64 -13.41
C LEU A 172 -11.65 -2.21 -12.98
N SER A 173 -11.22 -1.22 -13.78
CA SER A 173 -11.33 0.19 -13.38
C SER A 173 -12.74 0.75 -13.47
N LYS A 174 -13.59 0.20 -14.36
CA LYS A 174 -14.98 0.66 -14.53
C LYS A 174 -15.84 0.52 -13.27
N TRP A 175 -15.47 -0.39 -12.37
CA TRP A 175 -16.20 -0.68 -11.12
C TRP A 175 -15.83 0.26 -9.96
N PHE A 176 -14.97 1.24 -10.20
CA PHE A 176 -14.71 2.34 -9.28
C PHE A 176 -15.66 3.50 -9.61
N ASP A 177 -16.94 3.29 -9.32
CA ASP A 177 -18.04 4.19 -9.65
C ASP A 177 -18.86 4.58 -8.40
N ASP A 178 -20.03 5.18 -8.64
CA ASP A 178 -20.94 5.64 -7.59
C ASP A 178 -21.50 4.49 -6.73
N GLY A 179 -21.42 3.24 -7.21
CA GLY A 179 -21.90 2.04 -6.51
C GLY A 179 -20.98 1.57 -5.40
N LEU A 180 -19.67 1.81 -5.49
CA LEU A 180 -18.71 1.44 -4.45
C LEU A 180 -18.83 2.42 -3.27
N PHE A 181 -19.41 1.96 -2.16
CA PHE A 181 -19.83 2.80 -1.05
C PHE A 181 -19.22 2.35 0.27
N LEU A 182 -18.59 3.28 1.00
CA LEU A 182 -18.09 3.09 2.35
C LEU A 182 -19.05 3.73 3.36
N ASP A 183 -19.62 2.91 4.25
CA ASP A 183 -20.42 3.36 5.40
C ASP A 183 -19.53 4.09 6.41
N PHE A 184 -19.30 5.37 6.15
CA PHE A 184 -18.40 6.22 6.90
C PHE A 184 -18.88 6.43 8.34
N ASP A 185 -20.19 6.60 8.55
CA ASP A 185 -20.75 6.91 9.86
C ASP A 185 -20.53 5.73 10.80
N ARG A 186 -20.89 4.53 10.34
CA ARG A 186 -20.64 3.30 11.11
C ARG A 186 -19.16 3.01 11.31
N LEU A 187 -18.34 3.19 10.26
CA LEU A 187 -16.89 3.05 10.35
C LEU A 187 -16.31 3.96 11.43
N ASN A 188 -16.78 5.21 11.49
CA ASN A 188 -16.32 6.20 12.44
C ASN A 188 -16.77 5.84 13.87
N ASP A 189 -18.00 5.39 14.05
CA ASP A 189 -18.50 4.96 15.36
C ASP A 189 -17.68 3.78 15.91
N ASP A 190 -17.47 2.76 15.09
CA ASP A 190 -16.77 1.52 15.49
C ASP A 190 -15.24 1.72 15.63
N LEU A 191 -14.62 2.60 14.83
CA LEU A 191 -13.16 2.80 14.79
C LEU A 191 -12.69 4.19 15.24
N SER A 192 -13.53 5.01 15.88
CA SER A 192 -13.21 6.37 16.36
C SER A 192 -11.86 6.49 17.07
N SER A 193 -11.50 5.49 17.89
CA SER A 193 -10.23 5.46 18.63
C SER A 193 -8.98 5.25 17.75
N GLU A 194 -9.12 4.63 16.58
CA GLU A 194 -8.03 4.43 15.61
C GLU A 194 -7.77 5.71 14.78
N PHE A 195 -8.75 6.62 14.73
CA PHE A 195 -8.64 7.92 14.08
C PHE A 195 -7.98 8.99 14.96
N CYS A 196 -8.13 8.94 16.30
CA CYS A 196 -7.52 9.94 17.21
C CYS A 196 -6.16 9.49 17.79
N TYR A 197 -5.07 10.19 17.47
CA TYR A 197 -3.73 9.87 17.96
C TYR A 197 -3.40 10.42 19.37
N ASN A 198 -4.30 11.18 20.01
CA ASN A 198 -4.08 11.77 21.35
C ASN A 198 -4.07 10.74 22.49
N LYS A 199 -4.38 9.47 22.23
CA LYS A 199 -4.28 8.38 23.23
C LYS A 199 -2.83 8.14 23.69
N TYR A 200 -1.88 8.62 22.92
CA TYR A 200 -0.46 8.39 23.14
C TYR A 200 0.16 9.75 23.47
N SER A 201 0.62 9.95 24.71
CA SER A 201 1.36 11.14 25.15
C SER A 201 2.70 11.24 24.42
N LEU A 202 2.68 11.55 23.13
CA LEU A 202 3.81 11.38 22.21
C LEU A 202 4.60 12.68 22.05
N SER A 203 5.92 12.58 22.18
CA SER A 203 6.83 13.66 21.83
C SER A 203 7.00 13.76 20.31
N TYR A 204 6.85 14.98 19.76
CA TYR A 204 6.83 15.29 18.32
C TYR A 204 8.19 15.16 17.61
N ASN A 205 9.22 14.64 18.29
CA ASN A 205 10.59 14.61 17.79
C ASN A 205 10.80 13.56 16.67
N ARG A 206 9.89 12.59 16.52
CA ARG A 206 9.82 11.62 15.42
C ARG A 206 8.38 11.57 14.90
N LEU A 207 8.15 11.53 13.58
CA LEU A 207 6.82 11.19 13.06
C LEU A 207 6.48 9.81 13.60
N ASN A 208 5.49 9.79 14.49
CA ASN A 208 5.13 8.59 15.19
C ASN A 208 4.41 7.66 14.19
N PRO A 209 4.79 6.37 14.07
CA PRO A 209 4.09 5.39 13.26
C PRO A 209 2.57 5.38 13.49
N ILE A 210 2.13 5.70 14.71
CA ILE A 210 0.72 5.83 15.08
C ILE A 210 0.07 7.00 14.36
N MET A 211 0.72 8.17 14.29
CA MET A 211 0.20 9.32 13.55
C MET A 211 0.10 9.00 12.06
N ALA A 212 1.14 8.39 11.48
CA ALA A 212 1.12 7.98 10.07
C ALA A 212 -0.02 6.99 9.77
N LYS A 213 -0.26 6.03 10.66
CA LYS A 213 -1.37 5.07 10.56
C LYS A 213 -2.73 5.78 10.61
N ALA A 214 -2.94 6.65 11.59
CA ALA A 214 -4.18 7.43 11.72
C ALA A 214 -4.44 8.28 10.46
N TYR A 215 -3.42 8.94 9.92
CA TYR A 215 -3.53 9.69 8.67
C TYR A 215 -3.83 8.80 7.46
N SER A 216 -3.23 7.62 7.38
CA SER A 216 -3.53 6.67 6.30
C SER A 216 -5.00 6.22 6.36
N TYR A 217 -5.50 5.89 7.56
CA TYR A 217 -6.90 5.49 7.78
C TYR A 217 -7.86 6.60 7.39
N TRP A 218 -7.59 7.82 7.87
CA TRP A 218 -8.35 9.01 7.48
C TRP A 218 -8.37 9.21 5.97
N TYR A 219 -7.19 9.22 5.35
CA TYR A 219 -7.05 9.48 3.93
C TYR A 219 -7.83 8.47 3.11
N THR A 220 -7.73 7.18 3.46
CA THR A 220 -8.55 6.15 2.83
C THR A 220 -10.04 6.43 2.99
N ALA A 221 -10.53 6.68 4.21
CA ALA A 221 -11.95 6.91 4.46
C ALA A 221 -12.49 8.09 3.66
N LEU A 222 -11.74 9.20 3.63
CA LEU A 222 -12.09 10.39 2.84
C LEU A 222 -12.14 10.07 1.35
N MET A 223 -11.15 9.37 0.82
CA MET A 223 -11.09 9.06 -0.62
C MET A 223 -12.27 8.19 -1.05
N PHE A 224 -12.77 7.28 -0.21
CA PHE A 224 -13.98 6.51 -0.50
C PHE A 224 -15.27 7.33 -0.31
N ARG A 225 -15.39 8.08 0.79
CA ARG A 225 -16.54 8.96 1.07
C ARG A 225 -16.78 9.95 -0.06
N GLU A 226 -15.69 10.52 -0.56
CA GLU A 226 -15.71 11.47 -1.67
C GLU A 226 -15.59 10.80 -3.03
N GLN A 227 -15.61 9.47 -3.15
CA GLN A 227 -15.49 8.75 -4.43
C GLN A 227 -14.28 9.17 -5.29
N CYS A 228 -13.19 9.57 -4.62
CA CYS A 228 -11.91 9.86 -5.26
C CYS A 228 -11.22 8.53 -5.58
N TYR A 229 -11.28 8.04 -6.80
CA TYR A 229 -10.58 6.80 -7.15
C TYR A 229 -9.28 7.06 -7.88
N ARG A 230 -8.22 6.37 -7.46
CA ARG A 230 -6.92 6.37 -8.10
C ARG A 230 -6.58 4.98 -8.54
N ILE A 231 -6.12 4.87 -9.78
CA ILE A 231 -5.73 3.61 -10.39
C ILE A 231 -4.41 3.83 -11.10
N SER A 232 -3.42 3.01 -10.75
CA SER A 232 -2.10 3.07 -11.40
C SER A 232 -1.49 1.69 -11.47
N ARG A 233 -0.70 1.46 -12.51
CA ARG A 233 0.08 0.23 -12.71
C ARG A 233 1.50 0.62 -13.11
N LYS A 234 2.48 -0.17 -12.70
CA LYS A 234 3.90 0.08 -13.00
C LYS A 234 4.54 -1.14 -13.65
N PRO A 235 4.45 -1.26 -14.99
CA PRO A 235 4.94 -2.43 -15.74
C PRO A 235 6.39 -2.78 -15.45
N ASP A 236 7.26 -1.79 -15.25
CA ASP A 236 8.69 -2.01 -14.98
C ASP A 236 9.02 -2.40 -13.53
N SER A 237 8.02 -2.56 -12.65
CA SER A 237 8.22 -2.92 -11.24
C SER A 237 7.49 -4.21 -10.85
N ASP A 238 6.57 -4.19 -9.89
CA ASP A 238 5.72 -5.34 -9.52
C ASP A 238 4.60 -5.61 -10.53
N ASN A 239 4.34 -4.64 -11.43
CA ASN A 239 3.25 -4.63 -12.40
C ASN A 239 1.86 -4.84 -11.77
N ARG A 240 1.70 -4.65 -10.46
CA ARG A 240 0.42 -4.79 -9.76
C ARG A 240 -0.48 -3.59 -10.05
N LEU A 241 -1.79 -3.82 -10.02
CA LEU A 241 -2.78 -2.75 -10.07
C LEU A 241 -2.88 -2.12 -8.67
N HIS A 242 -2.50 -0.86 -8.54
CA HIS A 242 -2.65 -0.09 -7.30
C HIS A 242 -3.91 0.76 -7.38
N THR A 243 -4.84 0.45 -6.48
CA THR A 243 -6.12 1.16 -6.35
C THR A 243 -6.34 1.64 -4.92
N ASN A 244 -7.43 2.38 -4.69
CA ASN A 244 -7.90 2.70 -3.34
C ASN A 244 -8.10 1.43 -2.49
N LEU A 245 -8.60 0.34 -3.08
CA LEU A 245 -8.79 -0.94 -2.39
C LEU A 245 -7.46 -1.57 -1.96
N THR A 246 -6.42 -1.50 -2.79
CA THR A 246 -5.08 -2.02 -2.41
C THR A 246 -4.42 -1.24 -1.26
N ASN A 247 -4.74 0.04 -1.14
CA ASN A 247 -4.21 0.88 -0.06
C ASN A 247 -5.09 0.86 1.19
N MET A 248 -6.33 0.37 1.08
CA MET A 248 -7.31 0.36 2.16
C MET A 248 -6.86 -0.51 3.35
N PRO A 249 -7.03 -0.06 4.60
CA PRO A 249 -6.88 -0.91 5.78
C PRO A 249 -7.87 -2.07 5.73
N SER A 250 -7.44 -3.29 6.04
CA SER A 250 -8.35 -4.45 6.06
C SER A 250 -9.53 -4.26 7.01
N LYS A 251 -9.34 -3.51 8.12
CA LYS A 251 -10.41 -3.14 9.06
C LYS A 251 -11.56 -2.34 8.43
N PHE A 252 -11.37 -1.74 7.25
CA PHE A 252 -12.41 -0.95 6.58
C PHE A 252 -13.31 -1.81 5.68
N ARG A 253 -12.85 -3.01 5.30
CA ARG A 253 -13.58 -3.92 4.41
C ARG A 253 -15.03 -4.16 4.86
N PRO A 254 -15.35 -4.42 6.15
CA PRO A 254 -16.72 -4.68 6.60
C PRO A 254 -17.75 -3.57 6.31
N TYR A 255 -17.27 -2.33 6.14
CA TYR A 255 -18.07 -1.13 5.92
C TYR A 255 -18.22 -0.80 4.44
N LEU A 256 -17.59 -1.58 3.55
CA LEU A 256 -17.58 -1.34 2.12
C LEU A 256 -18.60 -2.24 1.43
N THR A 257 -19.40 -1.67 0.53
CA THR A 257 -20.44 -2.35 -0.26
C THR A 257 -20.38 -1.90 -1.71
N TYR A 258 -21.01 -2.65 -2.60
CA TYR A 258 -21.27 -2.24 -3.97
C TYR A 258 -22.78 -2.26 -4.25
N TYR A 259 -23.37 -1.08 -4.50
CA TYR A 259 -24.82 -0.88 -4.58
C TYR A 259 -25.60 -1.54 -3.40
N GLY A 260 -25.05 -1.43 -2.19
CA GLY A 260 -25.61 -2.01 -0.96
C GLY A 260 -25.31 -3.50 -0.75
N GLU A 261 -24.73 -4.18 -1.74
CA GLU A 261 -24.35 -5.58 -1.63
C GLU A 261 -22.97 -5.74 -0.99
N LYS A 262 -22.82 -6.76 -0.13
CA LYS A 262 -21.53 -7.10 0.49
C LYS A 262 -20.55 -7.62 -0.57
N ILE A 263 -19.27 -7.30 -0.36
CA ILE A 263 -18.17 -7.77 -1.22
C ILE A 263 -17.56 -9.01 -0.59
N GLN A 264 -17.20 -9.98 -1.40
CA GLN A 264 -16.51 -11.19 -0.99
C GLN A 264 -15.25 -11.35 -1.85
N SER A 265 -14.16 -11.75 -1.20
CA SER A 265 -12.86 -11.95 -1.86
C SER A 265 -12.38 -13.38 -1.77
N LEU A 266 -11.62 -13.79 -2.79
CA LEU A 266 -10.97 -15.09 -2.91
C LEU A 266 -9.45 -14.86 -2.97
N ASP A 267 -8.77 -15.10 -1.86
CA ASP A 267 -7.32 -14.92 -1.72
C ASP A 267 -6.55 -16.19 -2.12
N ILE A 268 -5.44 -16.02 -2.85
CA ILE A 268 -4.48 -17.10 -3.09
C ILE A 268 -3.65 -17.34 -1.81
N LYS A 269 -3.77 -18.51 -1.18
CA LYS A 269 -2.92 -18.84 -0.02
C LYS A 269 -1.47 -19.00 -0.46
N ASN A 270 -0.56 -18.47 0.35
CA ASN A 270 0.88 -18.56 0.10
C ASN A 270 1.30 -18.00 -1.26
N SER A 271 0.63 -16.96 -1.77
CA SER A 271 0.82 -16.44 -3.14
C SER A 271 2.27 -16.39 -3.61
N GLN A 272 3.16 -15.69 -2.89
CA GLN A 272 4.56 -15.58 -3.32
C GLN A 272 5.31 -16.94 -3.36
N PRO A 273 5.26 -17.80 -2.32
CA PRO A 273 5.72 -19.19 -2.42
C PRO A 273 5.05 -20.01 -3.54
N TYR A 274 3.76 -19.79 -3.80
CA TYR A 274 3.03 -20.47 -4.87
C TYR A 274 3.58 -20.08 -6.24
N PHE A 275 3.76 -18.79 -6.51
CA PHE A 275 4.33 -18.35 -7.80
C PHE A 275 5.79 -18.79 -7.97
N MET A 276 6.55 -19.00 -6.88
CA MET A 276 7.85 -19.67 -6.96
C MET A 276 7.70 -21.12 -7.42
N VAL A 277 6.77 -21.89 -6.84
CA VAL A 277 6.48 -23.27 -7.27
C VAL A 277 6.06 -23.28 -8.74
N LEU A 278 5.14 -22.40 -9.14
CA LEU A 278 4.66 -22.31 -10.52
C LEU A 278 5.79 -22.06 -11.50
N VAL A 279 6.66 -21.09 -11.23
CA VAL A 279 7.81 -20.78 -12.10
C VAL A 279 8.73 -22.01 -12.25
N LEU A 280 9.04 -22.71 -11.16
CA LEU A 280 9.94 -23.87 -11.19
C LEU A 280 9.32 -25.08 -11.90
N GLU A 281 8.00 -25.25 -11.83
CA GLU A 281 7.27 -26.32 -12.52
C GLU A 281 7.00 -25.98 -14.00
N SER A 282 7.06 -24.71 -14.38
CA SER A 282 6.68 -24.21 -15.70
C SER A 282 7.84 -23.56 -16.45
N LEU A 283 9.07 -24.04 -16.27
CA LEU A 283 10.28 -23.50 -16.92
C LEU A 283 10.27 -23.57 -18.45
N SER A 284 9.40 -24.40 -19.03
CA SER A 284 9.19 -24.53 -20.48
C SER A 284 7.90 -23.87 -20.97
N ASN A 285 7.11 -23.26 -20.08
CA ASN A 285 5.89 -22.56 -20.47
C ASN A 285 6.23 -21.24 -21.18
N SER A 286 5.71 -21.05 -22.39
CA SER A 286 6.01 -19.88 -23.23
C SER A 286 5.68 -18.56 -22.56
N LYS A 287 4.59 -18.50 -21.79
CA LYS A 287 4.16 -17.29 -21.09
C LYS A 287 5.09 -16.95 -19.91
N ILE A 288 5.48 -17.96 -19.14
CA ILE A 288 6.48 -17.78 -18.06
C ILE A 288 7.82 -17.34 -18.65
N LEU A 289 8.25 -17.93 -19.77
CA LEU A 289 9.48 -17.54 -20.46
C LEU A 289 9.43 -16.09 -20.97
N GLU A 290 8.29 -15.63 -21.49
CA GLU A 290 8.10 -14.22 -21.88
C GLU A 290 8.27 -13.28 -20.69
N ILE A 291 7.63 -13.59 -19.57
CA ILE A 291 7.74 -12.80 -18.33
C ILE A 291 9.20 -12.79 -17.83
N MET A 292 9.85 -13.95 -17.79
CA MET A 292 11.27 -14.04 -17.44
C MET A 292 12.11 -13.16 -18.37
N SER A 293 11.84 -13.17 -19.68
CA SER A 293 12.58 -12.39 -20.67
C SER A 293 12.47 -10.89 -20.44
N ARG A 294 11.28 -10.41 -20.01
CA ARG A 294 11.08 -9.01 -19.59
C ARG A 294 11.85 -8.66 -18.31
N VAL A 295 12.01 -9.61 -17.39
CA VAL A 295 12.66 -9.37 -16.08
C VAL A 295 14.19 -9.46 -16.16
N PHE A 296 14.73 -10.45 -16.87
CA PHE A 296 16.17 -10.74 -16.89
C PHE A 296 16.86 -10.33 -18.20
N GLY A 297 16.10 -9.96 -19.23
CA GLY A 297 16.61 -9.70 -20.58
C GLY A 297 16.84 -11.00 -21.37
N ILE A 298 16.58 -10.95 -22.67
CA ILE A 298 16.59 -12.11 -23.58
C ILE A 298 17.91 -12.89 -23.53
N VAL A 299 19.04 -12.19 -23.43
CA VAL A 299 20.39 -12.78 -23.45
C VAL A 299 20.63 -13.75 -22.29
N ASN A 300 19.99 -13.53 -21.13
CA ASN A 300 20.24 -14.32 -19.93
C ASN A 300 19.33 -15.56 -19.82
N ILE A 301 18.26 -15.64 -20.62
CA ILE A 301 17.20 -16.65 -20.43
C ILE A 301 17.68 -18.06 -20.72
N GLY A 302 18.41 -18.27 -21.83
CA GLY A 302 18.91 -19.61 -22.19
C GLY A 302 19.80 -20.21 -21.08
N THR A 303 20.69 -19.40 -20.52
CA THR A 303 21.58 -19.81 -19.42
C THR A 303 20.82 -20.10 -18.13
N ILE A 304 19.86 -19.24 -17.76
CA ILE A 304 19.01 -19.43 -16.58
C ILE A 304 18.21 -20.73 -16.72
N GLN A 305 17.53 -20.90 -17.85
CA GLN A 305 16.68 -22.05 -18.13
C GLN A 305 17.48 -23.35 -18.09
N HIS A 306 18.64 -23.39 -18.75
CA HIS A 306 19.50 -24.58 -18.77
C HIS A 306 19.96 -24.98 -17.35
N LYS A 307 20.45 -24.01 -16.55
CA LYS A 307 20.87 -24.28 -15.17
C LYS A 307 19.71 -24.79 -14.30
N LEU A 308 18.54 -24.15 -14.41
CA LEU A 308 17.36 -24.56 -13.65
C LEU A 308 16.91 -25.96 -14.06
N GLN A 309 16.81 -26.25 -15.35
CA GLN A 309 16.42 -27.57 -15.84
C GLN A 309 17.39 -28.68 -15.39
N GLN A 310 18.69 -28.41 -15.34
CA GLN A 310 19.67 -29.35 -14.81
C GLN A 310 19.41 -29.69 -13.33
N ILE A 311 19.11 -28.69 -12.51
CA ILE A 311 18.82 -28.89 -11.08
C ILE A 311 17.46 -29.58 -10.91
N THR A 312 16.41 -29.04 -11.53
CA THR A 312 15.03 -29.49 -11.32
C THR A 312 14.74 -30.86 -11.90
N SER A 313 15.48 -31.32 -12.92
CA SER A 313 15.31 -32.67 -13.47
C SER A 313 15.95 -33.76 -12.61
N SER A 314 16.77 -33.39 -11.61
CA SER A 314 17.42 -34.37 -10.75
C SER A 314 16.42 -35.01 -9.77
N LYS A 315 16.55 -36.33 -9.54
CA LYS A 315 15.72 -37.05 -8.57
C LYS A 315 15.86 -36.49 -7.15
N VAL A 316 17.08 -36.07 -6.78
CA VAL A 316 17.38 -35.49 -5.47
C VAL A 316 16.59 -34.19 -5.26
N PHE A 317 16.54 -33.32 -6.26
CA PHE A 317 15.72 -32.11 -6.18
C PHE A 317 14.24 -32.45 -6.03
N GLN A 318 13.72 -33.39 -6.80
CA GLN A 318 12.30 -33.77 -6.74
C GLN A 318 11.91 -34.31 -5.35
N GLU A 319 12.78 -35.11 -4.73
CA GLU A 319 12.58 -35.62 -3.35
C GLU A 319 12.65 -34.50 -2.30
N GLU A 320 13.62 -33.57 -2.43
CA GLU A 320 13.76 -32.38 -1.56
C GLU A 320 12.55 -31.44 -1.68
N PHE A 321 12.10 -31.19 -2.90
CA PHE A 321 11.09 -30.18 -3.22
C PHE A 321 9.66 -30.65 -2.95
N ALA A 322 9.36 -31.94 -3.10
CA ALA A 322 8.03 -32.51 -2.93
C ALA A 322 7.31 -32.11 -1.62
N PRO A 323 7.90 -32.24 -0.42
CA PRO A 323 7.21 -31.85 0.82
C PRO A 323 6.91 -30.35 0.88
N LEU A 324 7.83 -29.50 0.41
CA LEU A 324 7.64 -28.06 0.36
C LEU A 324 6.56 -27.68 -0.64
N LYS A 325 6.60 -28.24 -1.86
CA LYS A 325 5.58 -28.08 -2.90
C LYS A 325 4.20 -28.42 -2.35
N LYS A 326 4.04 -29.60 -1.73
CA LYS A 326 2.78 -30.02 -1.11
C LYS A 326 2.31 -29.01 -0.06
N ALA A 327 3.19 -28.54 0.82
CA ALA A 327 2.84 -27.55 1.83
C ALA A 327 2.40 -26.20 1.23
N VAL A 328 3.04 -25.76 0.14
CA VAL A 328 2.64 -24.56 -0.60
C VAL A 328 1.25 -24.72 -1.20
N LEU A 329 1.05 -25.77 -2.01
CA LEU A 329 -0.21 -26.01 -2.73
C LEU A 329 -1.39 -26.23 -1.77
N THR A 330 -1.18 -26.87 -0.62
CA THR A 330 -2.23 -27.08 0.39
C THR A 330 -2.50 -25.86 1.28
N GLY A 331 -1.75 -24.76 1.14
CA GLY A 331 -1.95 -23.57 1.96
C GLY A 331 -1.34 -23.66 3.37
N LYS A 332 -0.41 -24.61 3.62
CA LYS A 332 0.20 -24.93 4.92
C LYS A 332 1.71 -24.64 5.00
N PHE A 333 2.25 -23.89 4.03
CA PHE A 333 3.67 -23.59 3.92
C PHE A 333 4.28 -22.96 5.18
N TYR A 334 3.61 -21.97 5.78
CA TYR A 334 4.16 -21.29 6.95
C TYR A 334 4.23 -22.23 8.17
N GLU A 335 3.22 -23.07 8.35
CA GLU A 335 3.17 -24.11 9.38
C GLU A 335 4.25 -25.17 9.15
N PHE A 336 4.47 -25.55 7.89
CA PHE A 336 5.54 -26.46 7.49
C PHE A 336 6.94 -25.91 7.79
N LEU A 337 7.16 -24.59 7.68
CA LEU A 337 8.45 -23.97 8.01
C LEU A 337 8.71 -23.84 9.51
N MET A 338 7.67 -23.74 10.34
CA MET A 338 7.80 -23.42 11.78
C MET A 338 8.79 -24.32 12.55
N PRO A 339 8.86 -25.65 12.32
CA PRO A 339 9.78 -26.55 13.02
C PRO A 339 11.26 -26.30 12.70
N PHE A 340 11.58 -25.73 11.53
CA PHE A 340 12.98 -25.47 11.14
C PHE A 340 13.62 -24.32 11.94
N PHE A 341 12.78 -23.41 12.45
CA PHE A 341 13.23 -22.26 13.24
C PHE A 341 13.04 -22.52 14.73
N THR A 342 13.85 -23.43 15.27
CA THR A 342 13.79 -23.86 16.68
C THR A 342 14.25 -22.78 17.65
N ASP A 343 15.03 -21.79 17.19
CA ASP A 343 15.48 -20.66 18.00
C ASP A 343 14.41 -19.58 18.24
N ILE A 344 13.28 -19.66 17.53
CA ILE A 344 12.20 -18.68 17.58
C ILE A 344 11.14 -19.10 18.60
N HIS A 345 11.05 -18.30 19.67
CA HIS A 345 10.13 -18.45 20.79
C HIS A 345 9.36 -17.14 21.02
N PRO A 346 8.13 -17.20 21.58
CA PRO A 346 7.45 -15.99 22.03
C PRO A 346 8.13 -15.42 23.27
N ASP A 347 7.94 -14.12 23.50
CA ASP A 347 8.28 -13.46 24.76
C ASP A 347 7.28 -13.86 25.87
N TYR A 348 7.48 -13.35 27.08
CA TYR A 348 6.67 -13.67 28.27
C TYR A 348 5.15 -13.40 28.09
N ASP A 349 4.79 -12.48 27.19
CA ASP A 349 3.41 -12.12 26.88
C ASP A 349 2.81 -12.92 25.71
N GLY A 350 3.52 -13.96 25.24
CA GLY A 350 3.10 -14.79 24.11
C GLY A 350 3.35 -14.15 22.74
N VAL A 351 3.87 -12.92 22.68
CA VAL A 351 4.11 -12.19 21.43
C VAL A 351 5.50 -12.50 20.90
N PHE A 352 5.62 -12.72 19.59
CA PHE A 352 6.91 -12.94 18.94
C PHE A 352 7.53 -11.59 18.55
N ARG A 353 8.72 -11.28 19.07
CA ARG A 353 9.45 -10.06 18.73
C ARG A 353 10.73 -10.36 17.98
N LYS A 354 10.95 -9.72 16.83
CA LYS A 354 12.19 -9.89 16.05
C LYS A 354 12.62 -8.58 15.39
N LYS A 355 13.94 -8.36 15.33
CA LYS A 355 14.53 -7.21 14.64
C LYS A 355 14.62 -7.45 13.14
N PHE A 356 14.15 -6.49 12.34
CA PHE A 356 14.29 -6.48 10.89
C PHE A 356 14.97 -5.20 10.45
N TYR A 357 15.86 -5.29 9.46
CA TYR A 357 16.46 -4.12 8.83
C TYR A 357 15.40 -3.31 8.09
N ASN A 358 15.33 -2.02 8.37
CA ASN A 358 14.51 -1.05 7.66
C ASN A 358 15.42 -0.18 6.78
N SER A 359 15.25 -0.29 5.46
CA SER A 359 16.04 0.47 4.49
C SER A 359 15.79 1.98 4.54
N ASP A 360 14.61 2.40 4.98
CA ASP A 360 14.26 3.82 5.06
C ASP A 360 14.97 4.52 6.23
N THR A 361 15.17 3.80 7.34
CA THR A 361 15.86 4.34 8.53
C THR A 361 17.32 3.92 8.61
N GLY A 362 17.73 2.93 7.82
CA GLY A 362 19.07 2.35 7.83
C GLY A 362 19.38 1.57 9.11
N LYS A 363 18.37 1.17 9.88
CA LYS A 363 18.50 0.55 11.21
C LYS A 363 17.67 -0.72 11.31
N ALA A 364 18.05 -1.59 12.25
CA ALA A 364 17.23 -2.72 12.62
C ALA A 364 16.16 -2.29 13.65
N GLU A 365 14.89 -2.57 13.34
CA GLU A 365 13.73 -2.20 14.15
C GLU A 365 13.03 -3.46 14.65
N VAL A 366 12.62 -3.47 15.92
CA VAL A 366 11.83 -4.57 16.49
C VAL A 366 10.42 -4.53 15.91
N LYS A 367 9.94 -5.67 15.42
CA LYS A 367 8.55 -5.88 15.02
C LYS A 367 7.92 -6.96 15.88
N GLU A 368 6.64 -6.77 16.18
CA GLU A 368 5.83 -7.67 16.99
C GLU A 368 4.90 -8.49 16.08
N PHE A 369 4.73 -9.76 16.40
CA PHE A 369 3.87 -10.69 15.67
C PHE A 369 3.02 -11.49 16.67
N PRO A 370 1.69 -11.50 16.51
CA PRO A 370 0.81 -12.24 17.43
C PRO A 370 1.05 -13.75 17.42
N THR A 371 1.48 -14.31 16.29
CA THR A 371 1.71 -15.76 16.15
C THR A 371 3.04 -16.05 15.46
N LYS A 372 3.60 -17.25 15.70
CA LYS A 372 4.79 -17.73 14.97
C LYS A 372 4.54 -17.78 13.47
N ARG A 373 3.30 -18.12 13.05
CA ARG A 373 2.87 -18.12 11.65
C ARG A 373 3.00 -16.73 11.02
N ASP A 374 2.59 -15.67 11.70
CA ASP A 374 2.71 -14.30 11.18
C ASP A 374 4.16 -13.86 11.06
N LEU A 375 5.02 -14.27 12.00
CA LEU A 375 6.46 -14.10 11.88
C LEU A 375 7.02 -14.89 10.69
N MET A 376 6.61 -16.14 10.47
CA MET A 376 7.06 -16.96 9.33
C MET A 376 6.73 -16.30 8.00
N LYS A 377 5.55 -15.67 7.84
CA LYS A 377 5.24 -14.88 6.63
C LYS A 377 6.30 -13.82 6.37
N LYS A 378 6.73 -13.10 7.41
CA LYS A 378 7.75 -12.06 7.28
C LYS A 378 9.13 -12.65 6.96
N LEU A 379 9.49 -13.78 7.57
CA LEU A 379 10.75 -14.47 7.32
C LEU A 379 10.81 -15.06 5.91
N THR A 380 9.72 -15.63 5.40
CA THR A 380 9.65 -16.11 4.01
C THR A 380 10.00 -14.98 3.03
N LEU A 381 9.40 -13.79 3.19
CA LEU A 381 9.75 -12.65 2.34
C LEU A 381 11.22 -12.26 2.50
N GLN A 382 11.78 -12.33 3.72
CA GLN A 382 13.21 -12.10 3.95
C GLN A 382 14.08 -13.13 3.21
N ILE A 383 13.77 -14.42 3.31
CA ILE A 383 14.50 -15.50 2.62
C ILE A 383 14.49 -15.27 1.11
N LEU A 384 13.31 -15.01 0.55
CA LEU A 384 13.15 -14.81 -0.89
C LEU A 384 13.81 -13.50 -1.35
N TYR A 385 13.79 -12.42 -0.56
CA TYR A 385 14.10 -11.06 -1.05
C TYR A 385 15.43 -10.48 -0.53
N THR A 386 16.19 -11.19 0.32
CA THR A 386 17.48 -10.69 0.86
C THR A 386 18.64 -10.92 -0.11
N PRO A 387 19.64 -10.01 -0.16
CA PRO A 387 20.86 -10.18 -0.93
C PRO A 387 21.70 -11.38 -0.46
N LEU A 388 22.31 -12.09 -1.42
CA LEU A 388 23.17 -13.25 -1.13
C LEU A 388 24.56 -12.88 -0.59
N LYS A 389 25.04 -11.64 -0.83
CA LYS A 389 26.35 -11.16 -0.33
C LYS A 389 26.40 -11.06 1.20
N LYS A 390 25.24 -10.94 1.86
CA LYS A 390 25.07 -10.89 3.32
C LYS A 390 23.80 -11.68 3.68
N PRO A 391 23.84 -13.02 3.58
CA PRO A 391 22.66 -13.82 3.78
C PRO A 391 22.18 -13.68 5.22
N SER A 392 20.86 -13.58 5.41
CA SER A 392 20.26 -13.59 6.74
C SER A 392 20.46 -14.97 7.39
N LYS A 393 20.48 -15.03 8.73
CA LYS A 393 20.51 -16.30 9.48
C LYS A 393 19.39 -17.24 9.01
N GLU A 394 18.22 -16.66 8.73
CA GLU A 394 17.03 -17.40 8.34
C GLU A 394 17.16 -18.05 6.95
N TYR A 395 17.85 -17.37 6.04
CA TYR A 395 18.22 -17.93 4.74
C TYR A 395 19.16 -19.12 4.90
N LEU A 396 20.14 -19.02 5.80
CA LEU A 396 21.10 -20.12 6.04
C LEU A 396 20.40 -21.35 6.63
N ILE A 397 19.48 -21.16 7.58
CA ILE A 397 18.64 -22.26 8.12
C ILE A 397 17.81 -22.87 6.99
N PHE A 398 17.16 -22.05 6.16
CA PHE A 398 16.37 -22.55 5.04
C PHE A 398 17.21 -23.34 4.02
N LYS A 399 18.44 -22.87 3.71
CA LYS A 399 19.37 -23.54 2.80
C LYS A 399 19.89 -24.87 3.34
N GLN A 400 19.96 -25.07 4.66
CA GLN A 400 20.31 -26.36 5.24
C GLN A 400 19.23 -27.43 4.97
N HIS A 401 17.96 -27.03 4.90
CA HIS A 401 16.84 -27.94 4.66
C HIS A 401 16.48 -28.09 3.17
N PHE A 402 16.68 -27.04 2.37
CA PHE A 402 16.35 -27.03 0.94
C PHE A 402 17.53 -26.46 0.11
N PRO A 403 18.69 -27.14 0.10
CA PRO A 403 19.87 -26.65 -0.60
C PRO A 403 19.66 -26.51 -2.11
N LEU A 404 19.05 -27.48 -2.79
CA LEU A 404 18.86 -27.44 -4.25
C LEU A 404 17.80 -26.42 -4.66
N LEU A 405 16.72 -26.26 -3.88
CA LEU A 405 15.79 -25.15 -4.07
C LEU A 405 16.48 -23.78 -3.91
N CYS A 406 17.37 -23.66 -2.92
CA CYS A 406 18.15 -22.43 -2.76
C CYS A 406 19.09 -22.18 -3.94
N GLU A 407 19.70 -23.22 -4.52
CA GLU A 407 20.47 -23.08 -5.77
C GLU A 407 19.61 -22.54 -6.91
N CYS A 408 18.38 -23.02 -7.09
CA CYS A 408 17.45 -22.45 -8.07
C CYS A 408 17.16 -20.95 -7.81
N ILE A 409 16.90 -20.58 -6.56
CA ILE A 409 16.69 -19.16 -6.17
C ILE A 409 17.95 -18.32 -6.45
N GLU A 410 19.13 -18.88 -6.18
CA GLU A 410 20.42 -18.23 -6.38
C GLU A 410 20.70 -17.99 -7.87
N VAL A 411 20.32 -18.91 -8.76
CA VAL A 411 20.38 -18.69 -10.22
C VAL A 411 19.65 -17.42 -10.64
N PHE A 412 18.43 -17.18 -10.13
CA PHE A 412 17.69 -15.96 -10.44
C PHE A 412 18.28 -14.70 -9.81
N LYS A 413 18.93 -14.80 -8.65
CA LYS A 413 19.47 -13.64 -7.94
C LYS A 413 20.85 -13.20 -8.44
N THR A 414 21.58 -14.08 -9.14
CA THR A 414 22.98 -13.89 -9.55
C THR A 414 23.15 -13.67 -11.05
N THR A 415 22.09 -13.30 -11.76
CA THR A 415 22.11 -13.08 -13.21
C THR A 415 22.96 -11.88 -13.65
N SER A 416 23.32 -10.98 -12.73
CA SER A 416 24.24 -9.87 -12.98
C SER A 416 25.03 -9.51 -11.73
N ASP A 417 26.17 -8.82 -11.91
CA ASP A 417 26.98 -8.28 -10.81
C ASP A 417 26.39 -7.02 -10.17
N GLU A 418 25.27 -6.51 -10.71
CA GLU A 418 24.60 -5.34 -10.18
C GLU A 418 24.17 -5.55 -8.73
N LYS A 419 24.34 -4.50 -7.92
CA LYS A 419 24.03 -4.52 -6.48
C LYS A 419 22.58 -4.93 -6.19
N ASP A 420 21.68 -4.68 -7.13
CA ASP A 420 20.23 -4.90 -7.01
C ASP A 420 19.73 -6.15 -7.76
N SER A 421 20.61 -6.98 -8.32
CA SER A 421 20.25 -8.23 -9.03
C SER A 421 19.37 -9.16 -8.19
N PHE A 422 19.57 -9.20 -6.87
CA PHE A 422 18.75 -10.00 -5.95
C PHE A 422 17.25 -9.62 -5.94
N LYS A 423 16.89 -8.42 -6.40
CA LYS A 423 15.50 -7.94 -6.51
C LYS A 423 14.77 -8.52 -7.73
N LEU A 424 15.49 -9.07 -8.70
CA LEU A 424 14.90 -9.61 -9.93
C LEU A 424 14.05 -10.86 -9.67
N PHE A 425 14.47 -11.74 -8.77
CA PHE A 425 13.65 -12.90 -8.38
C PHE A 425 12.31 -12.51 -7.75
N PRO A 426 12.25 -11.66 -6.70
CA PRO A 426 11.00 -11.10 -6.20
C PRO A 426 10.14 -10.45 -7.29
N LYS A 427 10.77 -9.68 -8.18
CA LYS A 427 10.10 -9.00 -9.30
C LYS A 427 9.48 -10.01 -10.26
N LEU A 428 10.17 -11.11 -10.58
CA LEU A 428 9.63 -12.20 -11.38
C LEU A 428 8.34 -12.76 -10.77
N LEU A 429 8.36 -13.11 -9.48
CA LEU A 429 7.19 -13.69 -8.82
C LEU A 429 5.99 -12.74 -8.84
N GLN A 430 6.22 -11.44 -8.63
CA GLN A 430 5.19 -10.40 -8.69
C GLN A 430 4.65 -10.19 -10.10
N GLN A 431 5.50 -10.29 -11.12
CA GLN A 431 5.10 -10.16 -12.53
C GLN A 431 4.28 -11.36 -13.01
N VAL A 432 4.65 -12.59 -12.59
CA VAL A 432 3.83 -13.79 -12.85
C VAL A 432 2.50 -13.71 -12.11
N GLU A 433 2.48 -13.25 -10.86
CA GLU A 433 1.25 -12.98 -10.12
C GLU A 433 0.34 -12.00 -10.87
N SER A 434 0.91 -10.87 -11.31
CA SER A 434 0.17 -9.83 -12.03
C SER A 434 -0.37 -10.35 -13.38
N ASP A 435 0.44 -11.08 -14.14
CA ASP A 435 -0.01 -11.65 -15.42
C ASP A 435 -1.16 -12.66 -15.21
N CYS A 436 -1.03 -13.54 -14.22
CA CYS A 436 -2.03 -14.53 -13.88
C CYS A 436 -3.36 -13.88 -13.47
N VAL A 437 -3.31 -13.02 -12.45
CA VAL A 437 -4.50 -12.42 -11.83
C VAL A 437 -5.11 -11.34 -12.74
N ILE A 438 -4.31 -10.38 -13.19
CA ILE A 438 -4.80 -9.16 -13.86
C ILE A 438 -4.88 -9.34 -15.37
N ASP A 439 -3.85 -9.90 -16.00
CA ASP A 439 -3.79 -9.95 -17.47
C ASP A 439 -4.45 -11.19 -18.08
N THR A 440 -4.80 -12.18 -17.27
CA THR A 440 -5.41 -13.43 -17.74
C THR A 440 -6.76 -13.68 -17.11
N ILE A 441 -6.79 -14.02 -15.81
CA ILE A 441 -8.00 -14.55 -15.17
C ILE A 441 -9.09 -13.48 -15.11
N THR A 442 -8.78 -12.29 -14.59
CA THR A 442 -9.80 -11.23 -14.49
C THR A 442 -10.29 -10.73 -15.85
N LYS A 443 -9.44 -10.74 -16.89
CA LYS A 443 -9.88 -10.37 -18.26
C LYS A 443 -10.90 -11.37 -18.79
N GLN A 444 -10.60 -12.66 -18.71
CA GLN A 444 -11.52 -13.71 -19.19
C GLN A 444 -12.83 -13.74 -18.38
N ILE A 445 -12.76 -13.51 -17.06
CA ILE A 445 -13.97 -13.37 -16.22
C ILE A 445 -14.81 -12.19 -16.70
N ALA A 446 -14.20 -11.02 -16.93
CA ALA A 446 -14.91 -9.83 -17.37
C ALA A 446 -15.44 -9.93 -18.82
N GLU A 447 -14.78 -10.69 -19.69
CA GLU A 447 -15.27 -11.00 -21.04
C GLU A 447 -16.48 -11.93 -21.01
N THR A 448 -16.46 -12.94 -20.12
CA THR A 448 -17.56 -13.91 -19.97
C THR A 448 -18.75 -13.32 -19.22
N ASN A 449 -18.48 -12.51 -18.19
CA ASN A 449 -19.48 -11.89 -17.33
C ASN A 449 -19.25 -10.37 -17.27
N PRO A 450 -19.63 -9.62 -18.32
CA PRO A 450 -19.37 -8.18 -18.40
C PRO A 450 -20.08 -7.37 -17.30
N ASP A 451 -21.14 -7.92 -16.71
CA ASP A 451 -21.94 -7.30 -15.65
C ASP A 451 -21.50 -7.67 -14.22
N MET A 452 -20.52 -8.58 -14.08
CA MET A 452 -19.99 -8.97 -12.76
C MET A 452 -19.05 -7.89 -12.22
N PRO A 453 -19.37 -7.24 -11.07
CA PRO A 453 -18.46 -6.31 -10.43
C PRO A 453 -17.15 -7.01 -10.06
N LEU A 454 -16.01 -6.46 -10.48
CA LEU A 454 -14.74 -7.16 -10.37
C LEU A 454 -13.60 -6.23 -9.93
N TRP A 455 -12.96 -6.58 -8.83
CA TRP A 455 -11.77 -5.88 -8.33
C TRP A 455 -10.67 -6.87 -7.96
N THR A 456 -9.47 -6.33 -7.76
CA THR A 456 -8.34 -7.09 -7.21
C THR A 456 -7.68 -6.36 -6.05
N ILE A 457 -7.21 -7.13 -5.07
CA ILE A 457 -6.26 -6.68 -4.04
C ILE A 457 -5.03 -7.56 -4.15
N HIS A 458 -4.09 -7.16 -5.00
CA HIS A 458 -2.90 -7.96 -5.34
C HIS A 458 -3.26 -9.35 -5.86
N ASP A 459 -3.11 -10.37 -5.03
CA ASP A 459 -3.35 -11.80 -5.25
C ASP A 459 -4.78 -12.24 -4.89
N SER A 460 -5.69 -11.29 -4.66
CA SER A 460 -7.07 -11.52 -4.26
C SER A 460 -8.05 -11.08 -5.34
N PHE A 461 -9.02 -11.93 -5.67
CA PHE A 461 -10.14 -11.64 -6.58
C PHE A 461 -11.36 -11.22 -5.76
N CYS A 462 -11.99 -10.09 -6.09
CA CYS A 462 -13.13 -9.57 -5.32
C CYS A 462 -14.34 -9.34 -6.22
N THR A 463 -15.52 -9.74 -5.75
CA THR A 463 -16.81 -9.46 -6.41
C THR A 463 -17.91 -9.31 -5.36
N THR A 464 -19.14 -9.04 -5.78
CA THR A 464 -20.28 -9.02 -4.85
C THR A 464 -20.73 -10.43 -4.46
N GLN A 465 -21.35 -10.56 -3.30
CA GLN A 465 -21.70 -11.86 -2.71
C GLN A 465 -22.53 -12.77 -3.64
N SER A 466 -23.47 -12.22 -4.40
CA SER A 466 -24.30 -12.94 -5.37
C SER A 466 -23.49 -13.52 -6.52
N TRP A 467 -22.47 -12.81 -6.99
CA TRP A 467 -21.57 -13.26 -8.04
C TRP A 467 -20.45 -14.17 -7.55
N PHE A 468 -20.20 -14.21 -6.23
CA PHE A 468 -19.06 -14.94 -5.66
C PHE A 468 -19.00 -16.43 -6.04
N PRO A 469 -20.09 -17.22 -6.06
CA PRO A 469 -20.03 -18.61 -6.50
C PRO A 469 -19.57 -18.78 -7.95
N VAL A 470 -20.01 -17.87 -8.83
CA VAL A 470 -19.59 -17.86 -10.25
C VAL A 470 -18.12 -17.48 -10.37
N LEU A 471 -17.70 -16.42 -9.66
CA LEU A 471 -16.30 -16.01 -9.61
C LEU A 471 -15.41 -17.15 -9.11
N GLU A 472 -15.78 -17.81 -8.01
CA GLU A 472 -14.99 -18.89 -7.41
C GLU A 472 -14.80 -20.06 -8.38
N SER A 473 -15.88 -20.51 -9.03
CA SER A 473 -15.81 -21.57 -10.04
C SER A 473 -14.91 -21.19 -11.22
N MET A 474 -15.09 -19.98 -11.78
CA MET A 474 -14.29 -19.52 -12.91
C MET A 474 -12.81 -19.32 -12.54
N VAL A 475 -12.53 -18.75 -11.37
CA VAL A 475 -11.15 -18.60 -10.91
C VAL A 475 -10.50 -19.97 -10.83
N GLN A 476 -11.13 -20.99 -10.24
CA GLN A 476 -10.56 -22.34 -10.15
C GLN A 476 -10.25 -22.94 -11.54
N GLU A 477 -11.19 -22.86 -12.48
CA GLU A 477 -11.02 -23.39 -13.85
C GLU A 477 -9.91 -22.65 -14.61
N LEU A 478 -9.96 -21.33 -14.61
CA LEU A 478 -8.99 -20.49 -15.32
C LEU A 478 -7.58 -20.60 -14.72
N PHE A 479 -7.48 -20.73 -13.40
CA PHE A 479 -6.20 -20.98 -12.74
C PHE A 479 -5.62 -22.34 -13.14
N LEU A 480 -6.45 -23.39 -13.19
CA LEU A 480 -6.02 -24.73 -13.57
C LEU A 480 -5.44 -24.75 -14.99
N SER A 481 -6.10 -24.03 -15.91
CA SER A 481 -5.63 -23.85 -17.29
C SER A 481 -4.33 -23.04 -17.34
N TYR A 482 -4.25 -21.91 -16.64
CA TYR A 482 -3.07 -21.07 -16.59
C TYR A 482 -1.85 -21.81 -16.03
N SER A 483 -2.04 -22.58 -14.96
CA SER A 483 -0.96 -23.24 -14.22
C SER A 483 -0.65 -24.66 -14.70
N GLN A 484 -1.34 -25.14 -15.75
CA GLN A 484 -1.17 -26.49 -16.29
C GLN A 484 -1.31 -27.58 -15.20
N GLY A 485 -2.26 -27.40 -14.28
CA GLY A 485 -2.54 -28.36 -13.21
C GLY A 485 -1.91 -28.05 -11.85
N VAL A 486 -1.02 -27.05 -11.75
CA VAL A 486 -0.40 -26.66 -10.47
C VAL A 486 -1.33 -25.69 -9.73
N LEU A 487 -2.37 -26.16 -9.05
CA LEU A 487 -3.39 -25.30 -8.45
C LEU A 487 -3.02 -24.83 -7.02
N PRO A 488 -3.19 -23.54 -6.66
CA PRO A 488 -3.05 -23.09 -5.28
C PRO A 488 -4.29 -23.43 -4.45
N SER A 489 -4.15 -23.44 -3.12
CA SER A 489 -5.29 -23.35 -2.22
C SER A 489 -5.80 -21.90 -2.14
N PHE A 490 -7.12 -21.75 -2.17
CA PHE A 490 -7.76 -20.45 -1.98
C PHE A 490 -8.31 -20.27 -0.56
N LYS A 491 -8.60 -19.02 -0.19
CA LYS A 491 -9.32 -18.65 1.03
C LYS A 491 -10.39 -17.63 0.67
N SER A 492 -11.65 -17.90 1.02
CA SER A 492 -12.70 -16.89 0.94
C SER A 492 -12.66 -15.96 2.16
N GLU A 493 -12.97 -14.68 1.94
CA GLU A 493 -13.15 -13.65 2.97
C GLU A 493 -14.37 -12.81 2.59
N LEU A 494 -15.47 -12.96 3.34
CA LEU A 494 -16.62 -12.08 3.23
C LEU A 494 -16.32 -10.77 3.99
N TRP A 495 -16.53 -9.62 3.34
CA TRP A 495 -16.28 -8.32 3.94
C TRP A 495 -17.44 -7.91 4.84
N CYS A 496 -17.54 -8.55 6.00
CA CYS A 496 -18.53 -8.29 7.04
C CYS A 496 -17.89 -8.27 8.43
N ASN A 497 -18.58 -7.63 9.39
CA ASN A 497 -18.22 -7.75 10.80
C ASN A 497 -18.67 -9.13 11.29
N THR A 498 -17.92 -9.74 12.22
CA THR A 498 -18.16 -11.11 12.71
C THR A 498 -19.62 -11.36 13.12
N ASP A 499 -20.28 -10.36 13.69
CA ASP A 499 -21.69 -10.46 14.14
C ASP A 499 -22.70 -10.39 12.98
N GLU A 500 -22.33 -9.80 11.84
CA GLU A 500 -23.14 -9.79 10.62
C GLU A 500 -22.93 -11.06 9.79
N CYS A 501 -21.70 -11.56 9.75
CA CYS A 501 -21.38 -12.78 9.02
C CYS A 501 -22.16 -13.99 9.54
N LEU A 502 -22.47 -14.02 10.85
CA LEU A 502 -23.27 -15.07 11.51
C LEU A 502 -24.77 -15.01 11.20
N LYS A 503 -25.27 -13.91 10.62
CA LYS A 503 -26.68 -13.77 10.23
C LYS A 503 -26.93 -14.12 8.76
N VAL A 504 -25.86 -14.21 7.98
CA VAL A 504 -25.89 -14.45 6.52
C VAL A 504 -25.39 -15.87 6.17
N ALA A 505 -24.68 -16.52 7.10
CA ALA A 505 -24.41 -17.96 7.08
C ALA A 505 -25.58 -18.73 7.71
#